data_AF-A0A0B1S141-F1
#
_entry.id   AF-A0A0B1S141-F1
#
_cell.length_a   1.000
_cell.length_b   1.000
_cell.length_c   1.000
_cell.angle_alpha   90.00
_cell.angle_beta   90.00
_cell.angle_gamma   90.00
#
_symmetry.space_group_name_H-M   'P 1'
#
loop_
_entity.id
_entity.type
_entity.pdbx_description
1 polymer ?
#
loop_
_entity_poly.entity_id
_entity_poly.type
_entity_poly.pdbx_seq_one_letter_code
_entity_poly.pdbx_strand_id
1 'polypeptide(L)' 'MQGQKLRTMRHPDILTYQDSIEIDSTFYLVTEKCKPISLYFKEVTLSEQQKEFVVSWGLFRIMVSFWSFSF' A
#
# COMPACT_ATOMS: atom_id res chain seq x y z
N MET A 1 -7.90 14.21 -16.22
CA MET A 1 -6.42 14.24 -16.01
C MET A 1 -6.07 14.03 -14.52
N GLN A 2 -6.54 12.94 -13.90
CA GLN A 2 -6.32 12.66 -12.46
C GLN A 2 -5.17 11.67 -12.20
N GLY A 3 -4.74 10.90 -13.20
CA GLY A 3 -3.63 9.93 -13.08
C GLY A 3 -2.23 10.54 -12.95
N GLN A 4 -2.06 11.85 -13.24
CA GLN A 4 -0.73 12.48 -13.15
C GLN A 4 -0.25 12.71 -11.71
N LYS A 5 -1.15 12.82 -10.72
CA LYS A 5 -0.76 13.03 -9.31
C LYS A 5 -0.16 11.79 -8.64
N LEU A 6 -0.48 10.58 -9.12
CA LEU A 6 0.11 9.35 -8.58
C LEU A 6 1.53 9.08 -9.12
N ARG A 7 1.91 9.64 -10.27
CA ARG A 7 3.24 9.41 -10.87
C ARG A 7 4.40 10.07 -10.09
N THR A 8 4.09 11.06 -9.24
CA THR A 8 5.09 11.78 -8.41
C THR A 8 5.18 11.28 -6.96
N MET A 9 4.31 10.37 -6.52
CA MET A 9 4.46 9.69 -5.22
C MET A 9 5.42 8.51 -5.34
N ARG A 10 6.72 8.81 -5.28
CA ARG A 10 7.78 7.80 -5.14
C ARG A 10 8.25 7.75 -3.69
N HIS A 11 7.42 7.19 -2.82
CA HIS A 11 7.81 6.90 -1.45
C HIS A 11 7.97 5.39 -1.28
N PRO A 12 9.07 4.88 -0.71
CA PRO A 12 9.32 3.44 -0.60
C PRO A 12 8.25 2.69 0.20
N ASP A 13 7.50 3.37 1.07
CA ASP A 13 6.41 2.79 1.86
C ASP A 13 5.00 3.00 1.26
N ILE A 14 4.87 3.65 0.10
CA ILE A 14 3.59 3.81 -0.60
C ILE A 14 3.61 2.89 -1.84
N LEU A 15 2.51 2.16 -2.04
CA LEU A 15 2.34 1.28 -3.19
C LEU A 15 2.59 2.05 -4.49
N THR A 16 3.64 1.66 -5.21
CA THR A 16 4.04 2.36 -6.41
C THR A 16 3.03 2.10 -7.50
N TYR A 17 2.33 3.15 -7.88
CA TYR A 17 1.45 3.15 -9.02
C TYR A 17 2.26 3.16 -10.31
N GLN A 18 2.07 2.14 -11.14
CA GLN A 18 2.84 1.99 -12.37
C GLN A 18 2.08 2.56 -13.57
N ASP A 19 0.82 2.17 -13.75
CA ASP A 19 -0.01 2.70 -14.84
C ASP A 19 -1.52 2.57 -14.56
N SER A 20 -2.35 3.36 -15.24
CA SER A 20 -3.81 3.20 -15.22
C SER A 20 -4.28 3.00 -16.63
N ILE A 21 -5.11 1.98 -16.82
CA ILE A 21 -5.72 1.67 -18.10
C ILE A 21 -7.23 1.86 -17.92
N GLU A 22 -7.84 2.73 -18.72
CA GLU A 22 -9.29 2.92 -18.74
C GLU A 22 -9.84 2.19 -19.98
N ILE A 23 -10.69 1.19 -19.76
CA ILE A 23 -11.36 0.44 -20.82
C ILE A 23 -12.84 0.36 -20.45
N ASP A 24 -13.73 0.72 -21.39
CA ASP A 24 -15.19 0.58 -21.25
C ASP A 24 -15.74 1.08 -19.91
N SER A 25 -15.37 2.32 -19.54
CA SER A 25 -15.76 2.97 -18.27
C SER A 25 -15.25 2.28 -16.99
N THR A 26 -14.33 1.32 -17.11
CA THR A 26 -13.67 0.65 -15.99
C THR A 26 -12.23 1.13 -15.88
N PHE A 27 -11.86 1.62 -14.70
CA PHE A 27 -10.50 2.06 -14.38
C PHE A 27 -9.70 0.91 -13.78
N TYR A 28 -8.72 0.41 -14.52
CA TYR A 28 -7.77 -0.59 -14.06
C TYR A 28 -6.50 0.12 -13.56
N LEU A 29 -6.13 -0.16 -12.32
CA LEU A 29 -4.92 0.36 -11.69
C LEU A 29 -3.85 -0.73 -11.69
N VAL A 30 -2.75 -0.51 -12.40
CA VAL A 30 -1.58 -1.40 -12.40
C VAL A 30 -0.63 -0.95 -11.30
N THR A 31 -0.44 -1.81 -10.32
CA THR A 31 0.45 -1.61 -9.18
C THR A 31 1.49 -2.72 -9.11
N GLU A 32 2.55 -2.52 -8.34
CA GLU A 32 3.46 -3.61 -7.98
C GLU A 32 2.74 -4.75 -7.24
N LYS A 33 3.37 -5.94 -7.20
CA LYS A 33 2.82 -7.09 -6.49
C LYS A 33 2.77 -6.81 -4.99
N CYS A 34 1.61 -6.41 -4.50
CA CYS A 34 1.35 -6.27 -3.08
C CYS A 34 0.38 -7.34 -2.59
N LYS A 35 0.57 -7.76 -1.33
CA LYS A 35 -0.38 -8.61 -0.64
C LYS A 35 -1.11 -7.76 0.40
N PRO A 36 -2.45 -7.64 0.32
CA PRO A 36 -3.18 -6.87 1.32
C PRO A 36 -3.08 -7.56 2.68
N ILE A 37 -2.91 -6.76 3.73
CA ILE A 37 -2.72 -7.25 5.11
C ILE A 37 -3.85 -8.19 5.55
N SER A 38 -5.08 -7.94 5.07
CA SER A 38 -6.26 -8.76 5.36
C SER A 38 -6.18 -10.16 4.74
N LEU A 39 -5.58 -10.31 3.55
CA LEU A 39 -5.32 -11.64 2.96
C LEU A 39 -4.12 -12.31 3.65
N TYR A 40 -3.10 -11.53 4.02
CA TYR A 40 -1.97 -12.04 4.79
C TYR A 40 -2.41 -12.68 6.12
N PHE A 41 -3.33 -12.05 6.85
CA PHE A 41 -3.89 -12.62 8.08
C PHE A 41 -4.78 -13.85 7.88
N LYS A 42 -5.37 -14.03 6.69
CA LYS A 42 -6.20 -15.21 6.38
C LYS A 42 -5.34 -16.41 5.97
N GLU A 43 -4.24 -16.16 5.27
CA GLU A 43 -3.35 -17.22 4.79
C GLU A 43 -2.33 -17.68 5.83
N VAL A 44 -1.96 -16.80 6.78
CA VAL A 44 -0.98 -17.12 7.82
C VAL A 44 -1.68 -17.32 9.16
N THR A 45 -1.57 -18.52 9.72
CA THR A 45 -1.93 -18.80 11.12
C THR A 45 -0.90 -18.18 12.06
N LEU A 46 -1.08 -16.90 12.36
CA LEU A 46 -0.29 -16.16 13.34
C LEU A 46 -0.89 -16.29 14.75
N SER A 47 -0.02 -16.37 15.75
CA SER A 47 -0.41 -16.19 17.16
C SER A 47 -0.93 -14.77 17.41
N GLU A 48 -1.76 -14.57 18.42
CA GLU A 48 -2.32 -13.25 18.79
C GLU A 48 -1.23 -12.18 18.96
N GLN A 49 -0.13 -12.53 19.64
CA GLN A 49 1.03 -11.63 19.81
C GLN A 49 1.69 -11.24 18.48
N GLN A 50 1.76 -12.16 17.52
CA GLN A 50 2.31 -11.86 16.20
C GLN A 50 1.39 -10.97 15.39
N LYS A 51 0.06 -11.12 15.55
CA LYS A 51 -0.91 -10.22 14.92
C LYS A 51 -0.78 -8.80 15.46
N GLU A 52 -0.70 -8.64 16.78
CA GLU A 52 -0.47 -7.33 17.40
C GLU A 52 0.83 -6.68 16.92
N PHE A 53 1.91 -7.45 16.81
CA PHE A 53 3.18 -6.96 16.28
C PHE A 53 3.05 -6.49 14.83
N VAL A 54 2.40 -7.28 13.96
CA VAL A 54 2.18 -6.92 12.55
C VAL A 54 1.32 -5.65 12.42
N VAL A 55 0.29 -5.50 13.25
CA VAL A 55 -0.53 -4.28 13.28
C VAL A 55 0.30 -3.08 13.73
N SER A 56 1.08 -3.24 14.81
CA SER A 56 1.94 -2.19 15.35
C SER A 56 3.01 -1.76 14.35
N TRP A 57 3.61 -2.73 13.64
CA TRP A 57 4.59 -2.48 12.58
C TRP A 57 3.96 -1.76 11.39
N GLY A 58 2.74 -2.12 11.00
CA GLY A 58 1.99 -1.44 9.94
C GLY A 58 1.69 0.02 10.29
N LEU A 59 1.24 0.29 11.52
CA LEU A 59 1.00 1.65 12.01
C LEU A 59 2.28 2.48 12.06
N PHE A 60 3.38 1.89 12.53
CA PHE A 60 4.70 2.53 12.52
C PHE A 60 5.10 2.93 11.09
N ARG A 61 4.84 2.07 10.10
CA ARG A 61 5.13 2.36 8.69
C ARG A 61 4.36 3.56 8.14
N ILE A 62 3.08 3.68 8.51
CA ILE A 62 2.25 4.84 8.13
C ILE A 62 2.82 6.12 8.75
N MET A 63 3.20 6.06 10.04
CA MET A 63 3.79 7.19 10.75
C MET A 63 5.13 7.63 10.11
N VAL A 64 6.01 6.67 9.80
CA VAL A 64 7.29 6.94 9.13
C VAL A 64 7.06 7.53 7.73
N SER A 65 6.14 6.96 6.95
CA SER A 65 5.80 7.47 5.63
C SER A 65 5.24 8.89 5.68
N PHE A 66 4.45 9.21 6.69
CA PHE A 66 3.93 10.56 6.90
C PHE A 66 5.05 11.54 7.25
N TRP A 67 5.94 11.16 8.16
CA TRP A 67 7.05 12.01 8.59
C TRP A 67 8.06 12.29 7.47
N SER A 68 8.35 11.27 6.64
CA SER A 68 9.24 11.41 5.48
C SER A 68 8.64 12.28 4.36
N PHE A 69 7.33 12.51 4.34
CA PHE A 69 6.70 13.42 3.37
C PHE A 69 6.77 14.90 3.82
N SER A 70 7.05 15.15 5.10
CA SER A 70 7.06 16.49 5.68
C SER A 70 8.44 17.19 5.66
N PHE A 71 9.46 16.60 5.02
CA PHE A 71 10.82 17.12 4.94
C PHE A 71 11.36 17.18 3.51
#